data_AF-A0A505GXN4-F1
#
_entry.id   AF-A0A505GXN4-F1
#
_cell.length_a   1.000
_cell.length_b   1.000
_cell.length_c   1.000
_cell.angle_alpha   90.00
_cell.angle_beta   90.00
_cell.angle_gamma   90.00
#
_symmetry.space_group_name_H-M   'P 1'
#
loop_
_entity.id
_entity.type
_entity.pdbx_description
1 polymer ?
#
loop_
_entity_poly.entity_id
_entity_poly.type
_entity_poly.pdbx_seq_one_letter_code
_entity_poly.pdbx_strand_id
1 'polypeptide(L)' 'MGRGRAKAKQIKVARKLKYYSPDTDLNRLQQELGTDSHESSSTDAYDDEPDYSEYADKYNVDDEDGDDEYTERRS' A
#
# COMPACT_ATOMS: atom_id res chain seq x y z
N MET A 1 9.13 37.82 13.87
CA MET A 1 10.18 37.36 12.91
C MET A 1 10.56 35.87 13.11
N GLY A 2 9.61 34.92 13.16
CA GLY A 2 9.92 33.51 13.51
C GLY A 2 9.37 32.43 12.59
N ARG A 3 8.48 32.76 11.64
CA ARG A 3 7.79 31.78 10.80
C ARG A 3 8.69 31.05 9.80
N GLY A 4 9.71 31.71 9.24
CA GLY A 4 10.62 31.10 8.26
C GLY A 4 11.42 29.93 8.83
N ARG A 5 11.87 30.03 10.09
CA ARG A 5 12.61 28.95 10.78
C ARG A 5 11.72 27.76 11.09
N ALA A 6 10.48 28.02 11.54
CA ALA A 6 9.50 26.96 11.78
C ALA A 6 9.15 26.22 10.49
N LYS A 7 8.87 26.95 9.39
CA LYS A 7 8.59 26.36 8.07
C LYS A 7 9.76 25.52 7.55
N ALA A 8 10.99 26.02 7.69
CA ALA A 8 12.18 25.26 7.30
C ALA A 8 12.33 23.95 8.10
N LYS A 9 12.10 23.99 9.42
CA LYS A 9 12.09 22.78 10.27
C LYS A 9 11.02 21.78 9.83
N GLN A 10 9.80 22.25 9.57
CA GLN A 10 8.69 21.39 9.11
C GLN A 10 9.00 20.74 7.76
N ILE A 11 9.54 21.50 6.80
CA ILE A 11 9.93 20.94 5.48
C ILE A 11 11.01 19.87 5.64
N LYS A 12 12.00 20.09 6.52
CA LYS A 12 13.04 19.08 6.79
C LYS A 12 12.45 17.81 7.41
N VAL A 13 11.52 17.94 8.36
CA VAL A 13 10.82 16.80 8.97
C VAL A 13 9.97 16.06 7.94
N ALA A 14 9.18 16.79 7.15
CA ALA A 14 8.33 16.20 6.11
C ALA A 14 9.16 15.46 5.06
N ARG A 15 10.30 16.02 4.62
CA ARG A 15 11.20 15.33 3.69
C ARG A 15 11.79 14.07 4.33
N LYS A 16 12.20 14.12 5.60
CA LYS A 16 12.64 12.91 6.31
C LYS A 16 11.54 11.86 6.30
N LEU A 17 10.30 12.20 6.69
CA LEU A 17 9.19 11.25 6.71
C LEU A 17 8.87 10.69 5.32
N LYS A 18 8.83 11.53 4.29
CA LYS A 18 8.50 11.11 2.91
C LYS A 18 9.53 10.12 2.34
N TYR A 19 10.81 10.33 2.66
CA TYR A 19 11.91 9.51 2.14
C TYR A 19 12.54 8.63 3.23
N TYR A 20 11.84 8.41 4.35
CA TYR A 20 12.27 7.51 5.39
C TYR A 20 11.90 6.10 4.96
N SER A 21 12.91 5.31 4.63
CA SER A 21 12.79 3.86 4.54
C SER A 21 13.33 3.30 5.85
N PRO A 22 12.50 2.71 6.71
CA PRO A 22 12.99 2.02 7.89
C PRO A 22 13.82 0.80 7.47
N ASP A 23 14.96 0.59 8.13
CA ASP A 23 15.70 -0.66 8.01
C ASP A 23 14.87 -1.75 8.69
N THR A 24 14.34 -2.69 7.90
CA THR A 24 13.59 -3.83 8.39
C THR A 24 14.54 -4.99 8.71
N ASP A 25 14.42 -5.56 9.90
CA ASP A 25 15.16 -6.78 10.26
C ASP A 25 14.49 -7.99 9.57
N LEU A 26 15.04 -8.37 8.43
CA LEU A 26 14.53 -9.47 7.63
C LEU A 26 14.62 -10.82 8.35
N ASN A 27 15.61 -11.02 9.24
CA ASN A 27 15.75 -12.28 9.97
C ASN A 27 14.61 -12.47 10.97
N ARG A 28 14.26 -11.38 11.69
CA ARG A 28 13.13 -11.39 12.62
C ARG A 28 11.81 -11.63 11.88
N LEU A 29 11.61 -10.99 10.73
CA LEU A 29 10.42 -11.17 9.89
C LEU A 29 10.28 -12.62 9.39
N GLN A 30 11.39 -13.21 8.92
CA GLN A 30 11.42 -14.61 8.49
C GLN A 30 11.07 -15.57 9.63
N GLN A 31 11.56 -15.30 10.84
CA GLN A 31 11.25 -16.13 12.00
C GLN A 31 9.75 -16.08 12.32
N GLU A 32 9.13 -14.90 12.31
CA GLU A 32 7.70 -14.72 12.57
C GLU A 32 6.82 -15.43 11.52
N LEU A 33 7.11 -15.25 10.22
CA LEU A 33 6.38 -15.91 9.14
C LEU A 33 6.61 -17.43 9.10
N GLY A 34 7.84 -17.88 9.39
CA GLY A 34 8.21 -19.29 9.42
C GLY A 34 7.60 -20.05 10.60
N THR A 35 7.30 -19.37 11.72
CA THR A 35 6.63 -20.00 12.86
C THR A 35 5.15 -20.24 12.62
N ASP A 36 4.43 -19.32 11.94
CA ASP A 36 3.03 -19.51 11.57
C ASP A 36 2.85 -20.65 10.53
N SER A 37 3.82 -20.77 9.62
CA SER A 37 3.81 -21.81 8.56
C SER A 37 3.97 -23.24 9.08
N HIS A 38 4.52 -23.43 10.30
CA HIS A 38 4.76 -24.75 10.86
C HIS A 38 3.61 -25.26 11.74
N GLU A 39 2.71 -24.40 12.22
CA GLU A 39 1.51 -24.83 12.98
C GLU A 39 0.36 -25.28 12.04
N SER A 40 0.36 -24.85 10.79
CA SER A 40 -0.69 -25.22 9.81
C SER A 40 -0.43 -26.54 9.06
N SER A 41 0.60 -27.30 9.41
CA SER A 41 1.01 -28.54 8.72
C SER A 41 0.10 -29.76 9.01
N SER A 42 -1.23 -29.60 9.05
CA SER A 42 -2.15 -30.75 9.06
C SER A 42 -3.54 -30.49 8.47
N THR A 43 -3.70 -29.55 7.55
CA THR A 43 -4.86 -29.54 6.64
C THR A 43 -4.42 -28.91 5.33
N ASP A 44 -4.71 -29.60 4.23
CA ASP A 44 -4.48 -29.17 2.86
C ASP A 44 -5.22 -27.83 2.61
N ALA A 45 -4.49 -26.72 2.75
CA ALA A 45 -5.04 -25.37 2.65
C ALA A 45 -5.34 -24.94 1.20
N TYR A 46 -5.16 -25.83 0.22
CA TYR A 46 -5.46 -25.57 -1.19
C TYR A 46 -6.89 -25.95 -1.59
N ASP A 47 -7.68 -26.54 -0.70
CA ASP A 47 -9.09 -26.92 -0.97
C ASP A 47 -10.10 -25.79 -0.63
N ASP A 48 -9.65 -24.73 0.05
CA ASP A 48 -10.46 -23.57 0.46
C ASP A 48 -9.90 -22.26 -0.12
N GLU A 49 -9.48 -22.28 -1.40
CA GLU A 49 -9.19 -21.02 -2.09
C GLU A 49 -10.52 -20.28 -2.35
N PRO A 50 -10.67 -19.04 -1.82
CA PRO A 50 -11.87 -18.26 -2.10
C PRO A 50 -11.94 -17.95 -3.59
N ASP A 51 -13.14 -18.04 -4.18
CA ASP A 51 -13.36 -17.71 -5.58
C ASP A 51 -13.09 -16.21 -5.83
N TYR A 52 -11.87 -15.89 -6.27
CA TYR A 52 -11.43 -14.53 -6.54
C TYR A 52 -12.16 -13.89 -7.73
N SER A 53 -12.94 -14.66 -8.51
CA SER A 53 -13.72 -14.12 -9.62
C SER A 53 -14.79 -13.13 -9.16
N GLU A 54 -15.45 -13.37 -8.02
CA GLU A 54 -16.44 -12.44 -7.46
C GLU A 54 -15.83 -11.07 -7.12
N TYR A 55 -14.58 -11.05 -6.66
CA TYR A 55 -13.87 -9.80 -6.37
C TYR A 55 -13.46 -9.08 -7.65
N ALA A 56 -13.07 -9.82 -8.69
CA ALA A 56 -12.76 -9.23 -9.98
C ALA A 56 -14.00 -8.50 -10.52
N ASP A 57 -15.17 -9.15 -10.53
CA ASP A 57 -16.41 -8.54 -11.03
C ASP A 57 -16.86 -7.33 -10.20
N LYS A 58 -16.68 -7.37 -8.88
CA LYS A 58 -17.06 -6.27 -7.98
C LYS A 58 -16.24 -4.99 -8.19
N TYR A 59 -15.00 -5.12 -8.63
CA TYR A 59 -14.05 -4.01 -8.78
C TYR A 59 -13.66 -3.72 -10.23
N ASN A 60 -14.17 -4.51 -11.17
CA ASN A 60 -14.17 -4.18 -12.59
C ASN A 60 -15.23 -3.10 -12.85
N VAL A 61 -14.99 -1.92 -12.25
CA VAL A 61 -15.69 -0.69 -12.62
C VAL A 61 -15.13 -0.32 -13.98
N ASP A 62 -15.92 -0.64 -15.00
CA ASP A 62 -15.69 -0.36 -16.40
C ASP A 62 -14.93 0.97 -16.59
N ASP A 63 -13.71 0.89 -17.12
CA ASP A 63 -12.86 2.02 -17.52
C ASP A 63 -13.48 2.80 -18.72
N GLU A 64 -14.82 2.86 -18.86
CA GLU A 64 -15.51 3.46 -20.02
C GLU A 64 -16.13 4.84 -19.76
N ASP A 65 -16.16 5.35 -18.52
CA ASP A 65 -16.78 6.67 -18.23
C ASP A 65 -15.84 7.62 -17.47
N GLY A 66 -14.76 8.11 -18.09
CA GLY A 66 -13.83 9.00 -17.39
C GLY A 66 -12.92 9.93 -18.20
N ASP A 67 -13.06 10.04 -19.52
CA ASP A 67 -12.14 10.81 -20.36
C ASP A 67 -12.73 12.05 -21.07
N ASP A 68 -13.76 12.72 -20.55
CA ASP A 68 -14.35 13.88 -21.23
C ASP A 68 -14.37 15.23 -20.46
N GLU A 69 -13.87 15.35 -19.22
CA GLU A 69 -13.94 16.62 -18.45
C GLU A 69 -12.64 17.46 -18.32
N TYR A 70 -11.61 17.25 -19.15
CA TYR A 70 -10.35 18.03 -19.04
C TYR A 70 -9.98 18.91 -20.25
N THR A 71 -10.76 18.89 -21.32
CA THR A 71 -10.40 19.60 -22.56
C THR A 71 -11.02 21.00 -22.72
N GLU A 72 -12.08 21.35 -21.97
CA GLU A 72 -12.81 22.63 -22.17
C GLU A 72 -12.28 23.83 -21.36
N ARG A 73 -11.40 23.65 -20.37
CA ARG A 73 -10.85 24.79 -19.61
C ARG A 73 -9.68 25.51 -20.29
N ARG A 74 -9.36 25.15 -21.53
CA ARG A 74 -8.20 25.67 -22.24
C ARG A 74 -8.56 26.12 -23.66
N SER A 75 -9.59 26.94 -23.81
CA SER A 75 -9.82 27.78 -24.99
C SER A 75 -10.11 29.21 -24.58
#